data_AF-A0A5E6N921-F1
#
_entry.id   AF-A0A5E6N921-F1
#
_cell.length_a   1.000
_cell.length_b   1.000
_cell.length_c   1.000
_cell.angle_alpha   90.00
_cell.angle_beta   90.00
_cell.angle_gamma   90.00
#
_symmetry.space_group_name_H-M   'P 1'
#
loop_
_entity.id
_entity.type
_entity.pdbx_description
1 polymer ?
#
loop_
_entity_poly.entity_id
_entity_poly.type
_entity_poly.pdbx_seq_one_letter_code
_entity_poly.pdbx_strand_id
1 'polypeptide(L)'
;MLVCPKCFNDKESELIEYINSSGQEQQCEICSSTNENSLELDELLDFFETLLGNFQVSETGILLREKIQEDWNFFSSPQSADTILKEVVKLIKTDISLTDKVDYVDSIRENTTCWNKLKMS
;
A
#
# COMPACT_ATOMS: atom_id res chain seq x y z
N MET A 1 -2.64 -9.94 -12.37
CA MET A 1 -2.48 -10.66 -11.09
C MET A 1 -3.74 -10.42 -10.28
N LEU A 2 -4.48 -11.46 -9.91
CA LEU A 2 -5.72 -11.33 -9.15
C LEU A 2 -5.47 -11.16 -7.65
N VAL A 3 -6.03 -10.09 -7.09
CA VAL A 3 -5.96 -9.75 -5.67
C VAL A 3 -7.36 -9.64 -5.07
N CYS A 4 -7.51 -10.06 -3.81
CA CYS A 4 -8.79 -10.01 -3.10
C CYS A 4 -8.69 -9.22 -1.79
N PRO A 5 -9.82 -8.92 -1.13
CA PRO A 5 -9.84 -8.13 0.09
C PRO A 5 -9.00 -8.71 1.23
N LYS A 6 -8.89 -10.04 1.32
CA LYS A 6 -8.11 -10.72 2.36
C LYS A 6 -6.60 -10.46 2.29
N CYS A 7 -6.11 -9.87 1.20
CA CYS A 7 -4.72 -9.43 1.11
C CYS A 7 -4.42 -8.16 1.94
N PHE A 8 -5.47 -7.48 2.39
CA PHE A 8 -5.42 -6.24 3.14
C PHE A 8 -6.06 -6.41 4.52
N ASN A 9 -5.67 -5.56 5.46
CA ASN A 9 -6.18 -5.59 6.83
C ASN A 9 -7.25 -4.52 7.07
N ASP A 10 -7.25 -3.46 6.26
CA ASP A 10 -8.22 -2.37 6.37
C ASP A 10 -9.53 -2.72 5.66
N LYS A 11 -10.42 -3.37 6.41
CA LYS A 11 -11.70 -3.90 5.93
C LYS A 11 -12.71 -2.84 5.49
N GLU A 12 -12.49 -1.57 5.82
CA GLU A 12 -13.41 -0.46 5.50
C GLU A 12 -12.77 0.57 4.55
N SER A 13 -11.60 0.26 3.98
CA SER A 13 -11.00 1.13 2.97
C SER A 13 -11.79 1.11 1.66
N GLU A 14 -11.80 2.25 0.97
CA GLU A 14 -12.37 2.41 -0.38
C GLU A 14 -11.82 1.37 -1.37
N LEU A 15 -10.56 0.95 -1.19
CA LEU A 15 -9.95 -0.13 -1.96
C LEU A 15 -10.69 -1.47 -1.78
N ILE A 16 -11.09 -1.82 -0.55
CA ILE A 16 -11.83 -3.06 -0.30
C ILE A 16 -13.24 -3.00 -0.88
N GLU A 17 -13.93 -1.87 -0.73
CA GLU A 17 -15.24 -1.66 -1.34
C GLU A 17 -15.17 -1.75 -2.86
N TYR A 18 -14.12 -1.19 -3.46
CA TYR A 18 -13.89 -1.27 -4.90
C TYR A 18 -13.67 -2.70 -5.37
N ILE A 19 -12.81 -3.47 -4.71
CA ILE A 19 -12.59 -4.90 -5.04
C ILE A 19 -13.90 -5.69 -4.87
N ASN A 20 -14.66 -5.44 -3.81
CA ASN A 20 -15.91 -6.15 -3.56
C ASN A 20 -17.00 -5.84 -4.60
N SER A 21 -17.06 -4.61 -5.10
CA SER A 21 -18.09 -4.17 -6.05
C SER A 21 -17.75 -4.47 -7.51
N SER A 22 -16.47 -4.39 -7.88
CA SER A 22 -15.99 -4.54 -9.26
C SER A 22 -15.41 -5.93 -9.54
N GLY A 23 -14.95 -6.64 -8.49
CA GLY A 23 -14.34 -7.96 -8.60
C GLY A 23 -15.33 -9.06 -8.97
N GLN A 24 -14.78 -10.20 -9.37
CA GLN A 24 -15.54 -11.41 -9.68
C GLN A 24 -15.10 -12.54 -8.74
N GLU A 25 -16.01 -13.48 -8.45
CA GLU A 25 -15.70 -14.62 -7.59
C GLU A 25 -14.67 -15.53 -8.26
N GLN A 26 -13.41 -15.37 -7.87
CA GLN A 26 -12.25 -16.06 -8.44
C GLN A 26 -11.22 -16.32 -7.35
N GLN A 27 -10.30 -17.26 -7.60
CA GLN A 27 -9.22 -17.55 -6.67
C GLN A 27 -8.19 -16.41 -6.69
N CYS A 28 -7.86 -15.89 -5.51
CA CYS A 28 -6.81 -14.88 -5.35
C CYS A 28 -5.43 -15.48 -5.60
N GLU A 29 -4.62 -14.87 -6.47
CA GLU A 29 -3.28 -15.35 -6.82
C GLU A 29 -2.22 -15.02 -5.75
N ILE A 30 -2.58 -14.21 -4.75
CA ILE A 30 -1.66 -13.75 -3.71
C ILE A 30 -1.81 -14.56 -2.42
N CYS A 31 -3.02 -14.64 -1.88
CA CYS A 31 -3.30 -15.37 -0.64
C CYS A 31 -3.96 -16.73 -0.86
N SER A 32 -4.18 -17.14 -2.11
CA SER A 32 -4.83 -18.41 -2.48
C SER A 32 -6.26 -18.61 -1.95
N SER A 33 -6.89 -17.56 -1.41
CA SER A 33 -8.28 -17.63 -0.95
C SER A 33 -9.23 -17.90 -2.11
N THR A 34 -10.17 -18.80 -1.88
CA THR A 34 -11.27 -19.14 -2.79
C THR A 34 -12.57 -18.48 -2.31
N ASN A 35 -13.54 -18.30 -3.20
CA ASN A 35 -14.85 -17.69 -2.93
C ASN A 35 -14.76 -16.23 -2.44
N GLU A 36 -13.78 -15.49 -2.93
CA GLU A 36 -13.64 -14.05 -2.69
C GLU A 36 -13.79 -13.32 -4.02
N ASN A 37 -14.34 -12.11 -3.97
CA ASN A 37 -14.26 -11.20 -5.11
C ASN A 37 -12.79 -10.84 -5.31
N SER A 38 -12.24 -11.20 -6.46
CA SER A 38 -10.88 -10.87 -6.85
C SER A 38 -10.91 -9.96 -8.08
N LEU A 39 -9.94 -9.06 -8.14
CA LEU A 39 -9.78 -8.08 -9.19
C LEU A 39 -8.35 -8.11 -9.74
N GLU A 40 -8.15 -7.70 -10.99
CA GLU A 40 -6.80 -7.51 -11.51
C GLU A 40 -6.10 -6.38 -10.74
N LEU A 41 -4.88 -6.63 -10.27
CA LEU A 41 -4.05 -5.66 -9.55
C LEU A 41 -3.84 -4.38 -10.35
N ASP A 42 -3.83 -4.49 -11.69
CA ASP A 42 -3.71 -3.37 -12.63
C ASP A 42 -4.81 -2.32 -12.43
N GLU A 43 -6.01 -2.73 -12.00
CA GLU A 43 -7.13 -1.82 -11.73
C GLU A 43 -6.95 -1.03 -10.43
N LEU A 44 -5.99 -1.43 -9.58
CA LEU A 44 -5.66 -0.75 -8.32
C LEU A 44 -4.44 0.16 -8.45
N LEU A 45 -3.82 0.26 -9.64
CA LEU A 45 -2.55 0.99 -9.79
C LEU A 45 -2.67 2.47 -9.45
N ASP A 46 -3.78 3.13 -9.82
CA ASP A 46 -3.98 4.56 -9.50
C ASP A 46 -4.00 4.82 -7.98
N PHE A 47 -4.59 3.90 -7.21
CA PHE A 47 -4.55 3.94 -5.75
C PHE A 47 -3.12 3.78 -5.24
N PHE A 48 -2.39 2.79 -5.74
CA PHE A 48 -1.02 2.54 -5.30
C PHE A 48 -0.06 3.65 -5.73
N GLU A 49 -0.23 4.25 -6.90
CA GLU A 49 0.55 5.40 -7.34
C GLU A 49 0.34 6.58 -6.38
N THR A 50 -0.91 6.84 -6.00
CA THR A 50 -1.24 7.87 -5.00
C THR A 50 -0.62 7.55 -3.64
N LEU A 51 -0.75 6.31 -3.17
CA LEU A 51 -0.17 5.87 -1.90
C LEU A 51 1.35 6.04 -1.91
N LEU A 52 2.03 5.54 -2.94
CA LEU A 52 3.48 5.55 -3.05
C LEU A 52 4.04 6.96 -3.29
N GLY A 53 3.27 7.86 -3.89
CA GLY A 53 3.60 9.27 -4.01
C GLY A 53 3.71 10.03 -2.68
N ASN A 54 3.27 9.44 -1.57
CA ASN A 54 3.48 10.01 -0.23
C ASN A 54 4.88 9.73 0.33
N PHE A 55 5.68 8.90 -0.32
CA PHE A 55 7.00 8.49 0.16
C PHE A 55 8.12 9.00 -0.75
N GLN A 56 9.30 9.15 -0.19
CA GLN A 56 10.55 9.44 -0.90
C GLN A 56 11.70 8.63 -0.32
N VAL A 57 12.71 8.36 -1.13
CA VAL A 57 13.92 7.66 -0.69
C VAL A 57 14.62 8.49 0.40
N SER A 58 15.06 7.82 1.47
CA SER A 58 15.67 8.44 2.64
C SER A 58 16.73 7.53 3.26
N GLU A 59 17.94 8.04 3.50
CA GLU A 59 19.03 7.27 4.10
C GLU A 59 18.72 6.81 5.54
N THR A 60 17.92 7.59 6.26
CA THR A 60 17.54 7.33 7.66
C THR A 60 16.19 6.63 7.78
N GLY A 61 15.53 6.32 6.65
CA GLY A 61 14.23 5.67 6.63
C GLY A 61 14.27 4.17 6.95
N ILE A 62 13.13 3.52 6.72
CA ILE A 62 12.94 2.07 6.80
C ILE A 62 12.38 1.55 5.47
N LEU A 63 12.32 0.23 5.27
CA LEU A 63 11.84 -0.31 3.99
C LEU A 63 10.40 0.12 3.72
N LEU A 64 10.04 0.30 2.44
CA LEU A 64 8.69 0.71 2.04
C LEU A 64 7.59 -0.16 2.65
N ARG A 65 7.74 -1.49 2.62
CA ARG A 65 6.76 -2.40 3.23
C ARG A 65 6.63 -2.16 4.74
N GLU A 66 7.76 -1.90 5.41
CA GLU A 66 7.82 -1.74 6.86
C GLU A 66 7.16 -0.43 7.24
N LYS A 67 7.44 0.64 6.48
CA LYS A 67 6.80 1.94 6.66
C LYS A 67 5.28 1.88 6.51
N ILE A 68 4.79 1.25 5.45
CA ILE A 68 3.35 1.08 5.22
C ILE A 68 2.73 0.20 6.32
N GLN A 69 3.39 -0.88 6.72
CA GLN A 69 2.85 -1.78 7.74
C GLN A 69 2.85 -1.16 9.14
N GLU A 70 3.92 -0.45 9.54
CA GLU A 70 4.03 0.17 10.86
C GLU A 70 3.04 1.32 11.05
N ASP A 71 2.88 2.17 10.03
CA ASP A 71 2.05 3.37 10.15
C ASP A 71 0.56 3.09 9.86
N TRP A 72 0.25 2.16 8.95
CA TRP A 72 -1.11 1.94 8.45
C TRP A 72 -1.65 0.54 8.73
N ASN A 73 -0.77 -0.43 9.06
CA ASN A 73 -1.13 -1.84 9.21
C ASN A 73 -1.92 -2.37 7.99
N PHE A 74 -1.53 -1.92 6.80
CA PHE A 74 -2.37 -2.01 5.59
C PHE A 74 -2.50 -3.43 5.02
N PHE A 75 -1.41 -4.20 4.96
CA PHE A 75 -1.43 -5.55 4.40
C PHE A 75 -1.77 -6.59 5.47
N SER A 76 -2.44 -7.67 5.05
CA SER A 76 -2.80 -8.76 5.96
C SER A 76 -1.62 -9.66 6.36
N SER A 77 -0.57 -9.70 5.54
CA SER A 77 0.65 -10.45 5.81
C SER A 77 1.87 -9.86 5.10
N PRO A 78 3.10 -10.13 5.59
CA PRO A 78 4.32 -9.76 4.89
C PRO A 78 4.41 -10.34 3.47
N GLN A 79 3.91 -11.56 3.26
CA GLN A 79 3.89 -12.19 1.94
C GLN A 79 2.96 -11.44 0.96
N SER A 80 1.79 -11.01 1.44
CA SER A 80 0.87 -10.18 0.66
C SER A 80 1.54 -8.86 0.27
N ALA A 81 2.16 -8.20 1.25
CA ALA A 81 2.86 -6.92 1.03
C ALA A 81 3.96 -7.06 -0.01
N ASP A 82 4.87 -8.02 0.15
CA ASP A 82 6.01 -8.22 -0.74
C ASP A 82 5.54 -8.56 -2.17
N THR A 83 4.51 -9.40 -2.31
CA THR A 83 3.99 -9.81 -3.62
C THR A 83 3.34 -8.64 -4.35
N ILE A 84 2.46 -7.90 -3.67
CA ILE A 84 1.74 -6.76 -4.23
C ILE A 84 2.72 -5.64 -4.58
N LEU A 85 3.53 -5.19 -3.62
CA LEU A 85 4.46 -4.07 -3.83
C LEU A 85 5.47 -4.40 -4.93
N LYS A 86 5.95 -5.65 -5.02
CA LYS A 86 6.86 -6.07 -6.08
C LYS A 86 6.25 -5.93 -7.46
N GLU A 87 4.95 -6.16 -7.61
CA GLU A 87 4.30 -6.03 -8.90
C GLU A 87 3.95 -4.57 -9.20
N VAL A 88 3.39 -3.87 -8.22
CA VAL A 88 3.08 -2.43 -8.31
C VAL A 88 4.30 -1.62 -8.74
N VAL A 89 5.44 -1.78 -8.06
CA VAL A 89 6.68 -1.00 -8.36
C VAL A 89 7.20 -1.24 -9.77
N LYS A 90 6.90 -2.38 -10.41
CA LYS A 90 7.27 -2.61 -11.82
C LYS A 90 6.32 -1.91 -12.80
N LEU A 91 5.05 -1.77 -12.42
CA LEU A 91 3.98 -1.30 -13.29
C LEU A 91 3.84 0.23 -13.25
N ILE A 92 4.08 0.84 -12.09
CA ILE A 92 4.03 2.30 -11.93
C ILE A 92 5.39 2.96 -12.18
N LYS A 93 5.38 4.23 -12.56
CA LYS A 93 6.60 5.03 -12.67
C LYS A 93 6.96 5.62 -11.31
N THR A 94 7.75 4.89 -10.53
CA THR A 94 8.30 5.36 -9.26
C THR A 94 9.82 5.23 -9.23
N ASP A 95 10.48 6.15 -8.53
CA ASP A 95 11.92 6.09 -8.26
C ASP A 95 12.26 5.19 -7.06
N ILE A 96 11.24 4.66 -6.37
CA ILE A 96 11.39 3.83 -5.17
C ILE A 96 11.51 2.35 -5.54
N SER A 97 12.60 1.71 -5.13
CA SER A 97 12.77 0.25 -5.13
C SER A 97 12.26 -0.38 -3.82
N LEU A 98 11.93 -1.67 -3.84
CA LEU A 98 11.55 -2.44 -2.66
C LEU A 98 12.65 -2.52 -1.59
N THR A 99 13.91 -2.35 -2.00
CA THR A 99 15.08 -2.38 -1.11
C THR A 99 15.45 -1.01 -0.57
N ASP A 100 14.80 0.05 -1.08
CA ASP A 100 15.11 1.39 -0.64
C ASP A 100 14.48 1.64 0.72
N LYS A 101 15.23 2.40 1.53
CA LYS A 101 14.70 3.01 2.72
C LYS A 101 13.92 4.26 2.32
N VAL A 102 12.74 4.42 2.88
CA VAL A 102 11.84 5.53 2.58
C VAL A 102 11.42 6.25 3.85
N ASP A 103 11.05 7.51 3.68
CA ASP A 103 10.29 8.30 4.64
C ASP A 103 9.18 9.03 3.88
N TYR A 104 8.26 9.69 4.58
CA TYR A 104 7.27 10.53 3.92
C TYR A 104 7.94 11.67 3.14
N VAL A 105 7.28 12.14 2.08
CA VAL A 105 7.70 13.37 1.39
C VAL A 105 7.73 14.55 2.36
N ASP A 106 8.63 15.51 2.12
CA ASP A 106 8.89 16.60 3.07
C ASP A 106 7.64 17.44 3.38
N SER A 107 6.71 17.61 2.42
CA SER A 107 5.44 18.29 2.64
C SER A 107 4.57 17.64 3.73
N ILE A 108 4.59 16.32 3.86
CA ILE A 108 3.89 15.57 4.92
C ILE A 108 4.66 15.71 6.25
N ARG A 109 6.00 15.65 6.21
CA ARG A 109 6.86 15.79 7.40
C ARG A 109 6.78 17.19 8.02
N GLU A 110 6.73 18.23 7.20
CA GLU A 110 6.59 19.61 7.65
C GLU A 110 5.22 19.86 8.30
N ASN A 111 4.15 19.32 7.72
CA ASN A 111 2.81 19.41 8.28
C ASN A 111 2.70 18.70 9.63
N THR A 112 3.20 17.45 9.73
CA THR A 112 3.21 16.72 11.02
C THR A 112 4.05 17.44 12.08
N THR A 113 5.17 18.04 11.69
CA THR A 113 5.99 18.87 12.58
C THR A 113 5.24 20.12 13.07
N CYS A 114 4.49 20.78 12.19
CA CYS A 114 3.66 21.93 12.56
C CYS A 114 2.58 21.55 13.58
N TRP A 115 1.86 20.44 13.34
CA TRP A 115 0.85 19.91 14.27
C TRP A 115 1.44 19.58 15.64
N ASN A 116 2.63 18.98 15.69
CA ASN A 116 3.30 18.66 16.95
C ASN A 116 3.69 19.92 17.73
N LYS A 117 4.15 20.98 17.06
CA LYS A 117 4.41 22.28 17.71
C LYS A 117 3.14 22.89 18.31
N LEU A 118 2.01 22.84 17.61
CA LEU A 118 0.72 23.33 18.11
C LEU A 118 0.21 22.54 19.32
N LYS A 119 0.44 21.23 19.39
CA LYS A 119 0.06 20.43 20.57
C LYS A 119 0.90 20.74 21.81
N MET A 120 2.08 21.34 21.63
CA MET A 120 2.99 21.71 22.71
C MET A 120 2.88 23.20 23.11
N SER A 121 2.02 23.98 22.45
CA SER A 121 1.68 25.37 22.80
C SER A 121 0.39 25.46 23.60
#